data_AF-A0A258KBV5-F1
#
_entry.id   AF-A0A258KBV5-F1
#
_cell.length_a   1.000
_cell.length_b   1.000
_cell.length_c   1.000
_cell.angle_alpha   90.00
_cell.angle_beta   90.00
_cell.angle_gamma   90.00
#
_symmetry.space_group_name_H-M   'P 1'
#
loop_
_entity.id
_entity.type
_entity.pdbx_description
1 polymer ?
#
loop_
_entity_poly.entity_id
_entity_poly.type
_entity_poly.pdbx_seq_one_letter_code
_entity_poly.pdbx_strand_id
1 'polypeptide(L)'
;MKLDPQSGKLSPLDRQRDEAWIGGPGIGGFFGGSNIGWIDNSTIYFQSEATGYSHIYTLNVNSGDKKFLTAGKYEVQTLQLSNDKKSFYFTANMEHPGITHFYRIPVTGGTFVKLTSMRGGNEVSLSPDEKWLAIRHSTSNRPWELYLQENKAGAKAEKITSSSSAEFDSYKWQEPEVLSFKNRHGSDVYARVYKPENPAPSKPAVVFVHGAGYLQNVHYWWSQYFREYMFNNLLADLGYTVIDIDYTASSGYGRDHRTGIYRHMGGKDLSDHVDGVKLLIDKYDVNPKNVGIYGGSYGGFMTLMGLFNEPNVFKSGAALRSVTDWAHYN
;
A
#
# COMPACT_ATOMS: atom_id res chain seq x y z
N MET A 1 -9.34 -7.11 26.75
CA MET A 1 -9.43 -7.54 28.17
C MET A 1 -10.85 -8.05 28.43
N LYS A 2 -11.04 -8.95 29.38
CA LYS A 2 -12.33 -9.38 29.93
C LYS A 2 -12.47 -8.82 31.35
N LEU A 3 -13.58 -8.15 31.60
CA LEU A 3 -13.96 -7.65 32.93
C LEU A 3 -14.86 -8.68 33.62
N ASP A 4 -14.49 -9.08 34.82
CA ASP A 4 -15.42 -9.70 35.77
C ASP A 4 -16.18 -8.57 36.50
N PRO A 5 -17.49 -8.42 36.27
CA PRO A 5 -18.27 -7.32 36.85
C PRO A 5 -18.50 -7.47 38.36
N GLN A 6 -18.39 -8.67 38.93
CA GLN A 6 -18.58 -8.88 40.37
C GLN A 6 -17.33 -8.48 41.14
N SER A 7 -16.15 -8.88 40.66
CA SER A 7 -14.88 -8.60 41.33
C SER A 7 -14.16 -7.35 40.83
N GLY A 8 -14.59 -6.78 39.70
CA GLY A 8 -13.86 -5.72 38.99
C GLY A 8 -12.57 -6.20 38.33
N LYS A 9 -12.26 -7.51 38.37
CA LYS A 9 -11.00 -8.06 37.87
C LYS A 9 -10.94 -8.00 36.35
N LEU A 10 -9.85 -7.46 35.82
CA LEU A 10 -9.53 -7.52 34.40
C LEU A 10 -8.61 -8.71 34.11
N SER A 11 -8.93 -9.47 33.07
CA SER A 11 -8.10 -10.56 32.55
C SER A 11 -7.76 -10.31 31.07
N PRO A 12 -6.52 -10.59 30.62
CA PRO A 12 -6.17 -10.46 29.22
C PRO A 12 -6.89 -11.53 28.39
N LEU A 13 -7.54 -11.10 27.30
CA LEU A 13 -8.10 -12.01 26.28
C LEU A 13 -7.09 -12.23 25.15
N ASP A 14 -6.44 -11.15 24.74
CA ASP A 14 -5.37 -11.16 23.76
C ASP A 14 -4.40 -10.01 24.04
N ARG A 15 -3.16 -10.17 23.59
CA ARG A 15 -2.14 -9.12 23.61
C ARG A 15 -1.36 -9.17 22.30
N GLN A 16 -1.47 -8.10 21.52
CA GLN A 16 -0.59 -7.89 20.37
C GLN A 16 0.70 -7.20 20.82
N ARG A 17 1.84 -7.73 20.36
CA ARG A 17 3.17 -7.23 20.67
C ARG A 17 4.05 -7.32 19.43
N ASP A 18 4.84 -6.29 19.24
CA ASP A 18 5.91 -6.22 18.25
C ASP A 18 7.11 -5.50 18.88
N GLU A 19 8.34 -5.89 18.53
CA GLU A 19 9.55 -5.25 19.08
C GLU A 19 9.80 -3.86 18.48
N ALA A 20 9.28 -3.60 17.28
CA ALA A 20 9.33 -2.31 16.64
C ALA A 20 8.08 -1.48 17.01
N TRP A 21 6.94 -1.70 16.34
CA TRP A 21 5.67 -1.07 16.69
C TRP A 21 4.44 -1.78 16.12
N ILE A 22 3.32 -1.62 16.81
CA ILE A 22 1.99 -2.06 16.35
C ILE A 22 1.35 -0.97 15.49
N GLY A 23 0.73 -1.33 14.37
CA GLY A 23 -0.02 -0.36 13.55
C GLY A 23 -0.21 -0.75 12.07
N GLY A 24 -0.31 -2.04 11.75
CA GLY A 24 -0.76 -2.46 10.42
C GLY A 24 -2.27 -2.24 10.20
N PRO A 25 -2.80 -2.57 9.01
CA PRO A 25 -4.20 -2.36 8.67
C PRO A 25 -5.17 -2.99 9.69
N GLY A 26 -6.16 -2.22 10.12
CA GLY A 26 -7.18 -2.66 11.08
C GLY A 26 -6.69 -2.86 12.52
N ILE A 27 -5.45 -2.51 12.83
CA ILE A 27 -4.85 -2.58 14.16
C ILE A 27 -4.61 -1.15 14.61
N GLY A 28 -5.42 -0.66 15.56
CA GLY A 28 -5.46 0.75 15.93
C GLY A 28 -4.07 1.34 16.24
N GLY A 29 -3.86 2.57 15.77
CA GLY A 29 -2.60 3.30 15.88
C GLY A 29 -2.68 4.64 15.14
N PHE A 30 -1.53 5.20 14.73
CA PHE A 30 -1.45 6.51 14.06
C PHE A 30 -2.23 6.61 12.73
N PHE A 31 -2.54 5.48 12.09
CA PHE A 31 -3.02 5.46 10.70
C PHE A 31 -4.43 4.87 10.52
N GLY A 32 -5.17 4.58 11.59
CA GLY A 32 -6.54 4.06 11.48
C GLY A 32 -7.16 3.56 12.78
N GLY A 33 -8.47 3.30 12.72
CA GLY A 33 -9.23 2.67 13.81
C GLY A 33 -8.94 1.17 13.93
N SER A 34 -9.15 0.63 15.13
CA SER A 34 -9.11 -0.82 15.35
C SER A 34 -10.35 -1.49 14.77
N ASN A 35 -10.16 -2.47 13.88
CA ASN A 35 -11.24 -3.34 13.44
C ASN A 35 -11.44 -4.44 14.48
N ILE A 36 -12.26 -4.14 15.49
CA ILE A 36 -12.67 -5.04 16.56
C ILE A 36 -14.17 -4.92 16.81
N GLY A 37 -14.85 -6.04 17.06
CA GLY A 37 -16.27 -6.05 17.36
C GLY A 37 -16.78 -7.41 17.82
N TRP A 38 -18.10 -7.53 18.01
CA TRP A 38 -18.76 -8.76 18.42
C TRP A 38 -19.52 -9.40 17.27
N ILE A 39 -19.26 -10.68 17.03
CA ILE A 39 -20.08 -11.52 16.13
C ILE A 39 -21.37 -11.90 16.86
N ASP A 40 -21.23 -12.36 18.10
CA ASP A 40 -22.31 -12.79 18.99
C ASP A 40 -22.00 -12.41 20.45
N ASN A 41 -22.77 -12.91 21.43
CA ASN A 41 -22.60 -12.57 22.85
C ASN A 41 -21.30 -13.13 23.49
N SER A 42 -20.60 -14.01 22.81
CA SER A 42 -19.43 -14.74 23.31
C SER A 42 -18.23 -14.64 22.39
N THR A 43 -18.40 -14.28 21.12
CA THR A 43 -17.32 -14.27 20.13
C THR A 43 -17.05 -12.86 19.64
N ILE A 44 -15.80 -12.41 19.83
CA ILE A 44 -15.28 -11.17 19.23
C ILE A 44 -14.53 -11.48 17.94
N TYR A 45 -14.46 -10.50 17.03
CA TYR A 45 -13.52 -10.49 15.92
C TYR A 45 -12.53 -9.35 16.08
N PHE A 46 -11.33 -9.52 15.54
CA PHE A 46 -10.30 -8.48 15.49
C PHE A 46 -9.31 -8.73 14.36
N GLN A 47 -8.52 -7.72 13.99
CA GLN A 47 -7.36 -7.90 13.10
C GLN A 47 -6.05 -7.99 13.88
N SER A 48 -5.11 -8.78 13.37
CA SER A 48 -3.78 -8.91 13.94
C SER A 48 -2.71 -9.25 12.89
N GLU A 49 -1.51 -8.73 13.11
CA GLU A 49 -0.28 -9.03 12.37
C GLU A 49 0.52 -10.19 12.99
N ALA A 50 -0.08 -11.02 13.86
CA ALA A 50 0.62 -12.10 14.55
C ALA A 50 1.34 -13.08 13.61
N THR A 51 0.85 -13.24 12.38
CA THR A 51 1.45 -14.08 11.32
C THR A 51 2.43 -13.34 10.41
N GLY A 52 2.75 -12.07 10.71
CA GLY A 52 3.56 -11.19 9.88
C GLY A 52 2.76 -10.35 8.88
N TYR A 53 1.47 -10.66 8.67
CA TYR A 53 0.55 -9.89 7.83
C TYR A 53 -0.77 -9.66 8.58
N SER A 54 -1.47 -8.55 8.30
CA SER A 54 -2.76 -8.28 8.93
C SER A 54 -3.83 -9.24 8.41
N HIS A 55 -4.38 -10.06 9.30
CA HIS A 55 -5.43 -11.05 9.01
C HIS A 55 -6.60 -10.94 9.99
N ILE A 56 -7.70 -11.62 9.67
CA ILE A 56 -8.93 -11.64 10.48
C ILE A 56 -8.88 -12.78 11.49
N TYR A 57 -9.20 -12.48 12.74
CA TYR A 57 -9.23 -13.41 13.86
C TYR A 57 -10.59 -13.37 14.55
N THR A 58 -10.98 -14.49 15.14
CA THR A 58 -12.08 -14.55 16.09
C THR A 58 -11.60 -15.14 17.40
N LEU A 59 -12.23 -14.73 18.51
CA LEU A 59 -11.93 -15.23 19.84
C LEU A 59 -13.22 -15.38 20.64
N ASN A 60 -13.44 -16.56 21.21
CA ASN A 60 -14.49 -16.77 22.18
C ASN A 60 -14.03 -16.29 23.57
N VAL A 61 -14.73 -15.34 24.18
CA VAL A 61 -14.34 -14.70 25.44
C VAL A 61 -14.58 -15.58 26.67
N ASN A 62 -15.31 -16.69 26.51
CA ASN A 62 -15.60 -17.63 27.60
C ASN A 62 -14.61 -18.78 27.61
N SER A 63 -14.39 -19.44 26.47
CA SER A 63 -13.43 -20.55 26.36
C SER A 63 -11.99 -20.09 26.12
N GLY A 64 -11.79 -18.89 25.56
CA GLY A 64 -10.48 -18.42 25.09
C GLY A 64 -10.10 -18.97 23.71
N ASP A 65 -10.99 -19.73 23.05
CA ASP A 65 -10.71 -20.31 21.74
C ASP A 65 -10.52 -19.23 20.69
N LYS A 66 -9.30 -19.16 20.13
CA LYS A 66 -8.93 -18.23 19.07
C LYS A 66 -8.82 -18.94 17.73
N LYS A 67 -9.41 -18.37 16.67
CA LYS A 67 -9.34 -18.86 15.30
C LYS A 67 -8.82 -17.80 14.34
N PHE A 68 -8.09 -18.25 13.33
CA PHE A 68 -7.62 -17.43 12.21
C PHE A 68 -8.58 -17.69 11.04
N LEU A 69 -9.22 -16.65 10.52
CA LEU A 69 -10.14 -16.80 9.39
C LEU A 69 -9.41 -16.63 8.04
N THR A 70 -8.32 -15.87 8.03
CA THR A 70 -7.48 -15.65 6.85
C THR A 70 -6.01 -15.85 7.19
N ALA A 71 -5.20 -16.26 6.21
CA ALA A 71 -3.77 -16.40 6.34
C ALA A 71 -3.11 -16.36 4.95
N GLY A 72 -1.85 -15.92 4.90
CA GLY A 72 -1.06 -15.85 3.66
C GLY A 72 -0.18 -14.61 3.62
N LYS A 73 0.58 -14.47 2.54
CA LYS A 73 1.48 -13.33 2.27
C LYS A 73 0.74 -12.18 1.58
N TYR A 74 -0.30 -11.70 2.23
CA TYR A 74 -1.13 -10.58 1.80
C TYR A 74 -1.81 -9.99 3.03
N GLU A 75 -2.33 -8.77 2.91
CA GLU A 75 -2.98 -8.04 4.00
C GLU A 75 -4.48 -7.92 3.77
N VAL A 76 -5.24 -8.08 4.84
CA VAL A 76 -6.61 -7.60 4.93
C VAL A 76 -6.57 -6.12 5.30
N GLN A 77 -6.97 -5.26 4.36
CA GLN A 77 -6.83 -3.81 4.46
C GLN A 77 -8.07 -3.14 5.08
N THR A 78 -9.25 -3.68 4.79
CA THR A 78 -10.54 -3.24 5.35
C THR A 78 -11.30 -4.46 5.88
N LEU A 79 -12.18 -4.25 6.86
CA LEU A 79 -13.01 -5.33 7.40
C LEU A 79 -14.37 -4.78 7.82
N GLN A 80 -15.43 -5.42 7.32
CA GLN A 80 -16.81 -5.11 7.67
C GLN A 80 -17.56 -6.41 7.97
N LEU A 81 -18.23 -6.48 9.12
CA LEU A 81 -19.17 -7.56 9.44
C LEU A 81 -20.49 -7.33 8.69
N SER A 82 -21.08 -8.39 8.13
CA SER A 82 -22.37 -8.29 7.45
C SER A 82 -23.50 -7.93 8.41
N ASN A 83 -24.58 -7.35 7.89
CA ASN A 83 -25.76 -6.98 8.67
C ASN A 83 -26.38 -8.17 9.41
N ASP A 84 -26.38 -9.35 8.78
CA ASP A 84 -26.86 -10.60 9.38
C ASP A 84 -25.82 -11.31 10.28
N LYS A 85 -24.62 -10.75 10.38
CA LYS A 85 -23.46 -11.25 11.12
C LYS A 85 -22.97 -12.64 10.72
N LYS A 86 -23.32 -13.11 9.53
CA LYS A 86 -22.90 -14.44 9.04
C LYS A 86 -21.63 -14.40 8.20
N SER A 87 -21.24 -13.25 7.67
CA SER A 87 -20.05 -13.09 6.84
C SER A 87 -19.24 -11.85 7.20
N PHE A 88 -17.96 -11.86 6.88
CA PHE A 88 -17.14 -10.68 6.76
C PHE A 88 -16.96 -10.32 5.29
N TYR A 89 -17.02 -9.03 5.00
CA TYR A 89 -16.54 -8.42 3.77
C TYR A 89 -15.21 -7.72 4.02
N PHE A 90 -14.27 -7.84 3.08
CA PHE A 90 -12.94 -7.29 3.27
C PHE A 90 -12.22 -7.01 1.95
N THR A 91 -11.37 -5.99 1.95
CA THR A 91 -10.41 -5.73 0.86
C THR A 91 -9.08 -6.39 1.18
N ALA A 92 -8.46 -7.05 0.20
CA ALA A 92 -7.13 -7.62 0.34
C ALA A 92 -6.30 -7.54 -0.95
N ASN A 93 -4.98 -7.62 -0.81
CA ASN A 93 -4.02 -7.53 -1.91
C ASN A 93 -3.38 -8.89 -2.28
N MET A 94 -4.21 -9.94 -2.36
CA MET A 94 -3.77 -11.32 -2.56
C MET A 94 -3.04 -11.58 -3.89
N GLU A 95 -3.42 -10.88 -4.96
CA GLU A 95 -2.86 -11.09 -6.30
C GLU A 95 -1.48 -10.43 -6.44
N HIS A 96 -1.35 -9.22 -5.90
CA HIS A 96 -0.15 -8.39 -5.96
C HIS A 96 -0.30 -7.27 -4.90
N PRO A 97 0.76 -6.83 -4.23
CA PRO A 97 0.68 -5.78 -3.19
C PRO A 97 -0.02 -4.49 -3.66
N GLY A 98 0.22 -4.12 -4.92
CA GLY A 98 -0.39 -3.00 -5.63
C GLY A 98 -1.71 -3.27 -6.38
N ILE A 99 -2.42 -4.37 -6.10
CA ILE A 99 -3.78 -4.63 -6.62
C ILE A 99 -4.69 -4.93 -5.44
N THR A 100 -5.86 -4.30 -5.39
CA THR A 100 -6.84 -4.57 -4.34
C THR A 100 -8.09 -5.21 -4.90
N HIS A 101 -8.62 -6.20 -4.20
CA HIS A 101 -9.90 -6.81 -4.50
C HIS A 101 -10.75 -6.95 -3.25
N PHE A 102 -12.07 -7.00 -3.46
CA PHE A 102 -13.05 -7.17 -2.40
C PHE A 102 -13.52 -8.62 -2.31
N TYR A 103 -13.66 -9.12 -1.09
CA TYR A 103 -13.91 -10.52 -0.79
C TYR A 103 -15.00 -10.65 0.26
N ARG A 104 -15.61 -11.84 0.32
CA ARG A 104 -16.53 -12.27 1.38
C ARG A 104 -16.10 -13.62 1.97
N ILE A 105 -16.13 -13.76 3.29
CA ILE A 105 -15.85 -15.03 3.99
C ILE A 105 -16.88 -15.27 5.10
N PRO A 106 -17.34 -16.51 5.35
CA PRO A 106 -18.18 -16.81 6.50
C PRO A 106 -17.47 -16.47 7.82
N VAL A 107 -18.21 -15.99 8.83
CA VAL A 107 -17.64 -15.72 10.18
C VAL A 107 -17.11 -16.98 10.88
N THR A 108 -17.59 -18.16 10.45
CA THR A 108 -17.12 -19.46 10.91
C THR A 108 -15.81 -19.91 10.24
N GLY A 109 -15.32 -19.16 9.26
CA GLY A 109 -14.17 -19.50 8.42
C GLY A 109 -14.54 -20.37 7.22
N GLY A 110 -13.53 -20.78 6.47
CA GLY A 110 -13.67 -21.57 5.23
C GLY A 110 -13.27 -20.77 3.99
N THR A 111 -13.78 -21.19 2.83
CA THR A 111 -13.43 -20.57 1.54
C THR A 111 -14.04 -19.19 1.41
N PHE A 112 -13.20 -18.19 1.14
CA PHE A 112 -13.65 -16.85 0.77
C PHE A 112 -13.97 -16.76 -0.73
N VAL A 113 -14.81 -15.78 -1.08
CA VAL A 113 -15.27 -15.52 -2.45
C VAL A 113 -14.75 -14.16 -2.90
N LYS A 114 -14.06 -14.10 -4.05
CA LYS A 114 -13.65 -12.85 -4.71
C LYS A 114 -14.85 -12.22 -5.41
N LEU A 115 -15.21 -10.98 -5.04
CA LEU A 115 -16.41 -10.28 -5.53
C LEU A 115 -16.10 -9.34 -6.69
N THR A 116 -14.95 -8.65 -6.64
CA THR A 116 -14.49 -7.75 -7.72
C THR A 116 -13.47 -8.44 -8.62
N SER A 117 -13.54 -8.20 -9.92
CA SER A 117 -12.61 -8.77 -10.92
C SER A 117 -11.79 -7.72 -11.67
N MET A 118 -12.18 -6.43 -11.63
CA MET A 118 -11.44 -5.36 -12.30
C MET A 118 -10.05 -5.23 -11.69
N ARG A 119 -9.02 -5.42 -12.52
CA ARG A 119 -7.63 -5.38 -12.08
C ARG A 119 -7.20 -3.94 -11.88
N GLY A 120 -6.72 -3.60 -10.68
CA GLY A 120 -6.27 -2.27 -10.31
C GLY A 120 -6.64 -1.94 -8.87
N GLY A 121 -7.00 -0.70 -8.61
CA GLY A 121 -7.53 -0.27 -7.32
C GLY A 121 -9.03 -0.47 -7.28
N ASN A 122 -9.56 -1.06 -6.21
CA ASN A 122 -11.00 -1.20 -5.99
C ASN A 122 -11.35 -0.74 -4.57
N GLU A 123 -11.86 0.49 -4.44
CA GLU A 123 -12.44 0.99 -3.19
C GLU A 123 -13.94 0.69 -3.22
N VAL A 124 -14.42 -0.15 -2.28
CA VAL A 124 -15.78 -0.67 -2.31
C VAL A 124 -16.60 -0.18 -1.12
N SER A 125 -17.81 0.28 -1.40
CA SER A 125 -18.86 0.54 -0.42
C SER A 125 -20.05 -0.38 -0.66
N LEU A 126 -20.52 -1.05 0.38
CA LEU A 126 -21.73 -1.87 0.33
C LEU A 126 -22.99 -1.00 0.43
N SER A 127 -24.04 -1.36 -0.31
CA SER A 127 -25.37 -0.76 -0.09
C SER A 127 -25.91 -1.11 1.31
N PRO A 128 -26.81 -0.30 1.89
CA PRO A 128 -27.39 -0.58 3.20
C PRO A 128 -28.06 -1.96 3.33
N ASP A 129 -28.60 -2.50 2.24
CA ASP A 129 -29.21 -3.84 2.15
C ASP A 129 -28.24 -4.94 1.68
N GLU A 130 -26.96 -4.60 1.49
CA GLU A 130 -25.86 -5.47 1.04
C GLU A 130 -26.09 -6.16 -0.32
N LYS A 131 -27.01 -5.66 -1.15
CA LYS A 131 -27.26 -6.24 -2.49
C LYS A 131 -26.37 -5.67 -3.58
N TRP A 132 -25.80 -4.49 -3.37
CA TRP A 132 -25.01 -3.77 -4.36
C TRP A 132 -23.65 -3.33 -3.81
N LEU A 133 -22.69 -3.22 -4.73
CA LEU A 133 -21.37 -2.67 -4.52
C LEU A 133 -21.25 -1.37 -5.33
N ALA A 134 -20.97 -0.26 -4.64
CA ALA A 134 -20.43 0.93 -5.26
C ALA A 134 -18.91 0.80 -5.25
N ILE A 135 -18.29 0.75 -6.42
CA ILE A 135 -16.86 0.50 -6.59
C ILE A 135 -16.23 1.74 -7.23
N ARG A 136 -15.37 2.46 -6.50
CA ARG A 136 -14.43 3.37 -7.14
C ARG A 136 -13.27 2.54 -7.66
N HIS A 137 -13.10 2.53 -8.97
CA HIS A 137 -12.06 1.77 -9.65
C HIS A 137 -11.15 2.67 -10.48
N SER A 138 -9.85 2.35 -10.51
CA SER A 138 -8.87 2.99 -11.39
C SER A 138 -7.75 2.04 -11.78
N THR A 139 -7.04 2.42 -12.84
CA THR A 139 -5.78 1.81 -13.29
C THR A 139 -4.62 2.81 -13.13
N SER A 140 -3.38 2.38 -13.36
CA SER A 140 -2.18 3.19 -13.11
C SER A 140 -2.16 4.54 -13.84
N ASN A 141 -2.90 4.67 -14.95
CA ASN A 141 -2.92 5.85 -15.81
C ASN A 141 -4.33 6.43 -16.02
N ARG A 142 -5.35 5.95 -15.31
CA ARG A 142 -6.72 6.46 -15.42
C ARG A 142 -7.24 6.89 -14.05
N PRO A 143 -7.79 8.11 -13.91
CA PRO A 143 -8.42 8.55 -12.66
C PRO A 143 -9.52 7.61 -12.17
N TRP A 144 -9.88 7.76 -10.89
CA TRP A 144 -10.95 7.00 -10.25
C TRP A 144 -12.31 7.30 -10.89
N GLU A 145 -13.02 6.23 -11.25
CA GLU A 145 -14.39 6.28 -11.75
C GLU A 145 -15.28 5.40 -10.88
N LEU A 146 -16.56 5.77 -10.77
CA LEU A 146 -17.56 5.00 -10.04
C LEU A 146 -18.16 3.93 -10.94
N TYR A 147 -18.26 2.73 -10.38
CA TYR A 147 -18.95 1.59 -10.96
C TYR A 147 -20.01 1.06 -9.99
N LEU A 148 -21.09 0.51 -10.54
CA LEU A 148 -22.10 -0.21 -9.79
C LEU A 148 -22.04 -1.69 -10.17
N GLN A 149 -22.08 -2.58 -9.18
CA GLN A 149 -22.07 -4.03 -9.40
C GLN A 149 -23.02 -4.70 -8.41
N GLU A 150 -23.72 -5.76 -8.81
CA GLU A 150 -24.40 -6.63 -7.83
C GLU A 150 -23.36 -7.23 -6.87
N ASN A 151 -23.72 -7.40 -5.60
CA ASN A 151 -22.90 -8.09 -4.59
C ASN A 151 -22.89 -9.61 -4.81
N LYS A 152 -22.30 -10.02 -5.93
CA LYS A 152 -22.25 -11.39 -6.41
C LYS A 152 -20.96 -11.59 -7.20
N ALA A 153 -20.29 -12.72 -6.96
CA ALA A 153 -19.10 -13.09 -7.70
C ALA A 153 -19.40 -13.23 -9.20
N GLY A 154 -18.54 -12.66 -10.03
CA GLY A 154 -18.70 -12.67 -11.49
C GLY A 154 -19.79 -11.74 -12.03
N ALA A 155 -20.45 -10.94 -11.19
CA ALA A 155 -21.34 -9.89 -11.67
C ALA A 155 -20.55 -8.85 -12.47
N LYS A 156 -21.19 -8.29 -13.50
CA LYS A 156 -20.60 -7.23 -14.32
C LYS A 156 -20.65 -5.91 -13.55
N ALA A 157 -19.53 -5.21 -13.49
CA ALA A 157 -19.48 -3.83 -13.02
C ALA A 157 -19.84 -2.87 -14.16
N GLU A 158 -20.80 -1.98 -13.92
CA GLU A 158 -21.24 -0.96 -14.88
C GLU A 158 -20.66 0.39 -14.50
N LYS A 159 -19.95 1.04 -15.42
CA LYS A 159 -19.35 2.36 -15.23
C LYS A 159 -20.45 3.41 -15.18
N ILE A 160 -20.47 4.22 -14.12
CA ILE A 160 -21.49 5.24 -13.86
C ILE A 160 -21.00 6.65 -14.18
N THR A 161 -19.71 6.92 -13.97
CA THR A 161 -19.12 8.25 -14.17
C THR A 161 -18.10 8.25 -15.30
N SER A 162 -17.86 9.44 -15.87
CA SER A 162 -16.67 9.74 -16.67
C SER A 162 -16.20 11.12 -16.24
N SER A 163 -15.14 11.17 -15.46
CA SER A 163 -14.69 12.35 -14.70
C SER A 163 -13.45 13.03 -15.27
N SER A 164 -12.77 12.43 -16.27
CA SER A 164 -11.65 13.07 -16.97
C SER A 164 -12.12 14.20 -17.90
N SER A 165 -11.31 15.26 -18.02
CA SER A 165 -11.55 16.32 -19.00
C SER A 165 -10.97 15.95 -20.37
N ALA A 166 -11.45 16.59 -21.43
CA ALA A 166 -10.93 16.39 -22.79
C ALA A 166 -9.43 16.74 -22.87
N GLU A 167 -8.98 17.77 -22.13
CA GLU A 167 -7.57 18.14 -22.05
C GLU A 167 -6.74 17.03 -21.40
N PHE A 168 -7.23 16.44 -20.30
CA PHE A 168 -6.54 15.31 -19.67
C PHE A 168 -6.44 14.11 -20.62
N ASP A 169 -7.54 13.78 -21.30
CA ASP A 169 -7.59 12.64 -22.23
C ASP A 169 -6.81 12.87 -23.53
N SER A 170 -6.50 14.13 -23.87
CA SER A 170 -5.67 14.48 -25.03
C SER A 170 -4.18 14.13 -24.86
N TYR A 171 -3.73 14.01 -23.61
CA TYR A 171 -2.35 13.66 -23.30
C TYR A 171 -2.18 12.15 -23.20
N LYS A 172 -1.09 11.62 -23.78
CA LYS A 172 -0.79 10.18 -23.80
C LYS A 172 -0.11 9.74 -22.50
N TRP A 173 -0.87 9.71 -21.40
CA TRP A 173 -0.36 9.27 -20.10
C TRP A 173 0.20 7.85 -20.18
N GLN A 174 1.48 7.68 -19.82
CA GLN A 174 2.12 6.38 -19.81
C GLN A 174 1.53 5.50 -18.72
N GLU A 175 1.21 4.25 -19.06
CA GLU A 175 1.08 3.20 -18.04
C GLU A 175 2.50 2.72 -17.69
N PRO A 176 3.01 3.02 -16.48
CA PRO A 176 4.39 2.67 -16.16
C PRO A 176 4.58 1.16 -16.07
N GLU A 177 5.77 0.68 -16.44
CA GLU A 177 6.15 -0.73 -16.27
C GLU A 177 6.26 -1.03 -14.78
N VAL A 178 5.43 -1.94 -14.27
CA VAL A 178 5.57 -2.48 -12.92
C VAL A 178 6.45 -3.72 -12.96
N LEU A 179 7.50 -3.73 -12.14
CA LEU A 179 8.43 -4.85 -12.00
C LEU A 179 8.89 -4.97 -10.55
N SER A 180 9.72 -5.98 -10.27
CA SER A 180 10.46 -6.07 -9.02
C SER A 180 11.96 -6.32 -9.26
N PHE A 181 12.76 -6.01 -8.24
CA PHE A 181 14.17 -6.36 -8.17
C PHE A 181 14.52 -6.84 -6.75
N LYS A 182 15.66 -7.53 -6.63
CA LYS A 182 16.20 -7.91 -5.31
C LYS A 182 17.09 -6.79 -4.78
N ASN A 183 16.78 -6.30 -3.59
CA ASN A 183 17.70 -5.40 -2.89
C ASN A 183 18.91 -6.19 -2.34
N ARG A 184 19.93 -5.48 -1.86
CA ARG A 184 21.15 -6.04 -1.24
C ARG A 184 20.88 -6.88 0.01
N HIS A 185 19.66 -6.83 0.54
CA HIS A 185 19.21 -7.60 1.69
C HIS A 185 18.42 -8.87 1.29
N GLY A 186 18.20 -9.11 -0.01
CA GLY A 186 17.49 -10.28 -0.54
C GLY A 186 15.97 -10.15 -0.63
N SER A 187 15.40 -9.01 -0.24
CA SER A 187 13.97 -8.72 -0.34
C SER A 187 13.58 -8.32 -1.77
N ASP A 188 12.36 -8.66 -2.17
CA ASP A 188 11.75 -8.09 -3.38
C ASP A 188 11.33 -6.65 -3.12
N VAL A 189 11.79 -5.73 -3.96
CA VAL A 189 11.35 -4.33 -3.99
C VAL A 189 10.63 -4.10 -5.32
N TYR A 190 9.39 -3.65 -5.24
CA TYR A 190 8.61 -3.33 -6.43
C TYR A 190 8.92 -1.91 -6.92
N ALA A 191 8.87 -1.72 -8.23
CA ALA A 191 9.11 -0.44 -8.89
C ALA A 191 8.10 -0.18 -10.00
N ARG A 192 7.82 1.10 -10.24
CA ARG A 192 7.27 1.61 -11.50
C ARG A 192 8.38 2.32 -12.26
N VAL A 193 8.51 1.98 -13.54
CA VAL A 193 9.46 2.63 -14.45
C VAL A 193 8.70 3.31 -15.58
N TYR A 194 8.93 4.62 -15.72
CA TYR A 194 8.50 5.41 -16.87
C TYR A 194 9.66 5.47 -17.84
N LYS A 195 9.45 4.97 -19.04
CA LYS A 195 10.49 4.93 -20.07
C LYS A 195 10.28 6.08 -21.05
N PRO A 196 11.33 6.85 -21.36
CA PRO A 196 11.23 7.82 -22.43
C PRO A 196 11.12 7.09 -23.76
N GLU A 197 10.13 7.45 -24.59
CA GLU A 197 10.07 6.96 -25.99
C GLU A 197 11.30 7.44 -26.78
N ASN A 198 11.79 8.64 -26.45
CA ASN A 198 12.97 9.25 -27.04
C ASN A 198 13.99 9.57 -25.93
N PRO A 199 14.84 8.61 -25.51
CA PRO A 199 15.83 8.84 -24.47
C PRO A 199 16.79 9.98 -24.82
N ALA A 200 17.09 10.86 -23.87
CA ALA A 200 18.08 11.91 -24.08
C ALA A 200 19.49 11.29 -24.28
N PRO A 201 20.39 11.90 -25.09
CA PRO A 201 21.73 11.34 -25.35
C PRO A 201 22.58 11.13 -24.09
N SER A 202 22.35 11.94 -23.05
CA SER A 202 23.01 11.82 -21.75
C SER A 202 22.48 10.66 -20.90
N LYS A 203 21.39 10.00 -21.32
CA LYS A 203 20.67 8.91 -20.65
C LYS A 203 20.42 9.18 -19.16
N PRO A 204 19.78 10.31 -18.81
CA PRO A 204 19.57 10.69 -17.42
C PRO A 204 18.45 9.88 -16.79
N ALA A 205 18.50 9.77 -15.45
CA ALA A 205 17.41 9.19 -14.68
C ALA A 205 17.01 10.05 -13.49
N VAL A 206 15.75 9.88 -13.08
CA VAL A 206 15.20 10.53 -11.89
C VAL A 206 14.54 9.49 -10.99
N VAL A 207 14.88 9.51 -9.71
CA VAL A 207 14.23 8.71 -8.67
C VAL A 207 13.21 9.58 -7.96
N PHE A 208 11.94 9.19 -7.99
CA PHE A 208 10.90 9.78 -7.15
C PHE A 208 10.76 8.97 -5.85
N VAL A 209 10.72 9.68 -4.72
CA VAL A 209 10.49 9.10 -3.39
C VAL A 209 9.15 9.56 -2.84
N HIS A 210 8.28 8.60 -2.54
CA HIS A 210 7.00 8.86 -1.89
C HIS A 210 7.15 9.22 -0.40
N GLY A 211 6.06 9.67 0.23
CA GLY A 211 6.06 10.07 1.64
C GLY A 211 6.09 8.88 2.62
N ALA A 212 6.37 9.15 3.89
CA ALA A 212 6.27 8.18 4.98
C ALA A 212 4.82 8.01 5.46
N GLY A 213 4.63 7.02 6.34
CA GLY A 213 3.37 6.78 7.03
C GLY A 213 2.50 5.74 6.33
N TYR A 214 2.95 4.48 6.34
CA TYR A 214 2.23 3.36 5.72
C TYR A 214 1.62 3.68 4.34
N LEU A 215 2.42 4.32 3.49
CA LEU A 215 2.05 4.71 2.12
C LEU A 215 2.67 3.76 1.09
N GLN A 216 2.06 3.73 -0.08
CA GLN A 216 2.45 2.94 -1.23
C GLN A 216 2.42 3.82 -2.46
N ASN A 217 3.28 3.53 -3.42
CA ASN A 217 3.29 4.18 -4.73
C ASN A 217 3.34 3.18 -5.89
N VAL A 218 3.89 1.96 -5.69
CA VAL A 218 3.94 0.93 -6.75
C VAL A 218 2.65 0.12 -6.76
N HIS A 219 1.65 0.73 -7.40
CA HIS A 219 0.30 0.20 -7.47
C HIS A 219 -0.33 0.36 -8.85
N TYR A 220 -1.38 -0.42 -9.12
CA TYR A 220 -2.09 -0.47 -10.40
C TYR A 220 -3.34 0.41 -10.44
N TRP A 221 -3.27 1.60 -9.86
CA TRP A 221 -4.39 2.53 -9.71
C TRP A 221 -3.92 3.96 -9.77
N TRP A 222 -4.85 4.92 -9.80
CA TRP A 222 -4.51 6.34 -9.90
C TRP A 222 -3.77 6.83 -8.65
N SER A 223 -2.57 7.37 -8.83
CA SER A 223 -1.71 7.76 -7.70
C SER A 223 -2.31 8.90 -6.89
N GLN A 224 -2.22 8.77 -5.56
CA GLN A 224 -2.45 9.89 -4.63
C GLN A 224 -1.41 11.00 -4.82
N TYR A 225 -0.21 10.66 -5.32
CA TYR A 225 0.82 11.58 -5.78
C TYR A 225 0.57 11.97 -7.24
N PHE A 226 -0.66 12.39 -7.56
CA PHE A 226 -1.07 12.62 -8.95
C PHE A 226 -0.24 13.73 -9.63
N ARG A 227 0.24 14.72 -8.88
CA ARG A 227 1.10 15.79 -9.42
C ARG A 227 2.48 15.25 -9.78
N GLU A 228 3.05 14.41 -8.93
CA GLU A 228 4.33 13.75 -9.17
C GLU A 228 4.21 12.70 -10.28
N TYR A 229 3.08 12.00 -10.39
CA TYR A 229 2.77 11.15 -11.55
C TYR A 229 2.78 11.97 -12.86
N MET A 230 2.14 13.13 -12.88
CA MET A 230 2.15 14.01 -14.04
C MET A 230 3.55 14.54 -14.36
N PHE A 231 4.32 14.89 -13.32
CA PHE A 231 5.70 15.34 -13.47
C PHE A 231 6.63 14.23 -13.96
N ASN A 232 6.44 12.98 -13.52
CA ASN A 232 7.17 11.82 -14.01
C ASN A 232 6.93 11.57 -15.50
N ASN A 233 5.68 11.74 -15.96
CA ASN A 233 5.35 11.68 -17.39
C ASN A 233 6.05 12.80 -18.17
N LEU A 234 6.03 14.04 -17.66
CA LEU A 234 6.75 15.16 -18.27
C LEU A 234 8.26 14.89 -18.36
N LEU A 235 8.88 14.33 -17.31
CA LEU A 235 10.29 13.95 -17.32
C LEU A 235 10.57 12.85 -18.37
N ALA A 236 9.70 11.85 -18.48
CA ALA A 236 9.82 10.81 -19.49
C ALA A 236 9.72 11.39 -20.91
N ASP A 237 8.81 12.32 -21.16
CA ASP A 237 8.70 13.01 -22.46
C ASP A 237 9.95 13.83 -22.80
N LEU A 238 10.63 14.36 -21.77
CA LEU A 238 11.90 15.08 -21.90
C LEU A 238 13.13 14.16 -22.01
N GLY A 239 12.92 12.84 -22.07
CA GLY A 239 13.99 11.88 -22.31
C GLY A 239 14.65 11.30 -21.06
N TYR A 240 14.06 11.48 -19.88
CA TYR A 240 14.55 10.91 -18.62
C TYR A 240 13.92 9.54 -18.35
N THR A 241 14.71 8.57 -17.88
CA THR A 241 14.16 7.35 -17.28
C THR A 241 13.75 7.65 -15.85
N VAL A 242 12.48 7.44 -15.50
CA VAL A 242 12.00 7.74 -14.15
C VAL A 242 11.65 6.45 -13.43
N ILE A 243 12.06 6.34 -12.17
CA ILE A 243 11.70 5.23 -11.29
C ILE A 243 11.05 5.76 -10.02
N ASP A 244 9.99 5.09 -9.59
CA ASP A 244 9.55 5.12 -8.20
C ASP A 244 9.45 3.69 -7.66
N ILE A 245 9.71 3.53 -6.37
CA ILE A 245 9.74 2.22 -5.72
C ILE A 245 8.90 2.23 -4.46
N ASP A 246 8.46 1.04 -4.04
CA ASP A 246 7.95 0.81 -2.69
C ASP A 246 9.12 0.32 -1.82
N TYR A 247 9.82 1.27 -1.21
CA TYR A 247 10.97 1.01 -0.36
C TYR A 247 10.59 0.26 0.94
N THR A 248 11.57 -0.29 1.65
CA THR A 248 11.38 -0.91 2.97
C THR A 248 10.60 0.04 3.89
N ALA A 249 9.45 -0.40 4.40
CA ALA A 249 8.44 0.34 5.16
C ALA A 249 7.22 0.89 4.39
N SER A 250 7.19 0.77 3.06
CA SER A 250 5.97 1.02 2.27
C SER A 250 4.84 0.05 2.63
N SER A 251 3.59 0.43 2.36
CA SER A 251 2.42 -0.38 2.72
C SER A 251 2.09 -1.49 1.74
N GLY A 252 1.44 -2.54 2.24
CA GLY A 252 0.96 -3.68 1.47
C GLY A 252 1.86 -4.92 1.50
N TYR A 253 3.00 -4.86 2.22
CA TYR A 253 4.05 -5.88 2.18
C TYR A 253 4.21 -6.69 3.47
N GLY A 254 3.38 -6.44 4.48
CA GLY A 254 3.44 -7.09 5.79
C GLY A 254 4.25 -6.31 6.81
N ARG A 255 4.12 -6.75 8.07
CA ARG A 255 4.72 -6.17 9.26
C ARG A 255 6.24 -6.04 9.18
N ASP A 256 6.94 -7.08 8.71
CA ASP A 256 8.40 -7.10 8.71
C ASP A 256 8.98 -6.11 7.69
N HIS A 257 8.27 -5.89 6.58
CA HIS A 257 8.58 -4.83 5.62
C HIS A 257 8.26 -3.47 6.22
N ARG A 258 7.02 -3.29 6.70
CA ARG A 258 6.51 -2.06 7.37
C ARG A 258 7.46 -1.54 8.45
N THR A 259 8.01 -2.45 9.25
CA THR A 259 8.83 -2.13 10.43
C THR A 259 10.33 -2.14 10.16
N GLY A 260 10.76 -2.42 8.93
CA GLY A 260 12.17 -2.61 8.58
C GLY A 260 13.09 -1.39 8.79
N ILE A 261 12.51 -0.21 8.99
CA ILE A 261 13.21 1.07 9.27
C ILE A 261 13.19 1.45 10.76
N TYR A 262 12.77 0.55 11.66
CA TYR A 262 12.64 0.86 13.08
C TYR A 262 13.93 1.44 13.66
N ARG A 263 13.82 2.67 14.20
CA ARG A 263 14.95 3.46 14.75
C ARG A 263 16.09 3.72 13.76
N HIS A 264 15.88 3.51 12.45
CA HIS A 264 16.90 3.68 11.42
C HIS A 264 16.28 4.09 10.08
N MET A 265 15.61 5.25 10.07
CA MET A 265 15.13 5.91 8.85
C MET A 265 16.30 6.46 8.03
N GLY A 266 16.26 6.31 6.70
CA GLY A 266 17.39 6.62 5.81
C GLY A 266 18.49 5.55 5.80
N GLY A 267 18.18 4.35 6.29
CA GLY A 267 19.01 3.15 6.24
C GLY A 267 18.57 2.23 5.09
N LYS A 268 17.78 1.19 5.40
CA LYS A 268 17.34 0.19 4.41
C LYS A 268 16.53 0.81 3.28
N ASP A 269 15.59 1.68 3.64
CA ASP A 269 14.79 2.50 2.75
C ASP A 269 15.65 3.32 1.76
N LEU A 270 16.74 3.93 2.21
CA LEU A 270 17.69 4.61 1.30
C LEU A 270 18.41 3.61 0.38
N SER A 271 18.89 2.49 0.95
CA SER A 271 19.63 1.49 0.18
C SER A 271 18.79 0.82 -0.91
N ASP A 272 17.48 0.71 -0.70
CA ASP A 272 16.53 0.22 -1.71
C ASP A 272 16.48 1.16 -2.92
N HIS A 273 16.55 2.48 -2.72
CA HIS A 273 16.64 3.45 -3.83
C HIS A 273 17.96 3.32 -4.59
N VAL A 274 19.08 3.11 -3.90
CA VAL A 274 20.38 2.87 -4.55
C VAL A 274 20.35 1.60 -5.40
N ASP A 275 19.74 0.53 -4.88
CA ASP A 275 19.60 -0.72 -5.61
C ASP A 275 18.61 -0.58 -6.79
N GLY A 276 17.59 0.27 -6.67
CA GLY A 276 16.72 0.66 -7.77
C GLY A 276 17.44 1.43 -8.88
N VAL A 277 18.41 2.29 -8.54
CA VAL A 277 19.28 2.94 -9.53
C VAL A 277 20.16 1.92 -10.25
N LYS A 278 20.66 0.90 -9.54
CA LYS A 278 21.40 -0.20 -10.17
C LYS A 278 20.55 -0.94 -11.19
N LEU A 279 19.30 -1.25 -10.86
CA LEU A 279 18.35 -1.81 -11.83
C LEU A 279 18.22 -0.90 -13.07
N LEU A 280 18.14 0.42 -12.89
CA LEU A 280 18.07 1.37 -14.00
C LEU A 280 19.28 1.30 -14.93
N ILE A 281 20.48 1.21 -14.37
CA ILE A 281 21.71 1.08 -15.13
C ILE A 281 21.73 -0.25 -15.89
N ASP A 282 21.43 -1.35 -15.20
CA ASP A 282 21.57 -2.71 -15.75
C ASP A 282 20.51 -3.02 -16.83
N LYS A 283 19.25 -2.58 -16.63
CA LYS A 283 18.12 -2.93 -17.49
C LYS A 283 17.74 -1.84 -18.50
N TYR A 284 18.00 -0.59 -18.19
CA TYR A 284 17.53 0.56 -18.98
C TYR A 284 18.65 1.44 -19.53
N ASP A 285 19.92 1.02 -19.40
CA ASP A 285 21.07 1.69 -19.98
C ASP A 285 21.19 3.17 -19.52
N VAL A 286 20.77 3.42 -18.27
CA VAL A 286 20.90 4.73 -17.62
C VAL A 286 22.38 5.03 -17.37
N ASN A 287 22.78 6.27 -17.62
CA ASN A 287 24.13 6.72 -17.29
C ASN A 287 24.23 6.95 -15.77
N PRO A 288 25.09 6.20 -15.04
CA PRO A 288 25.21 6.32 -13.59
C PRO A 288 25.65 7.71 -13.11
N LYS A 289 26.25 8.54 -13.98
CA LYS A 289 26.68 9.90 -13.64
C LYS A 289 25.55 10.94 -13.68
N ASN A 290 24.38 10.58 -14.22
CA ASN A 290 23.27 11.48 -14.52
C ASN A 290 21.97 11.06 -13.81
N VAL A 291 22.07 10.67 -12.53
CA VAL A 291 20.91 10.27 -11.72
C VAL A 291 20.58 11.35 -10.72
N GLY A 292 19.34 11.84 -10.75
CA GLY A 292 18.79 12.76 -9.75
C GLY A 292 17.78 12.07 -8.84
N ILE A 293 17.49 12.66 -7.68
CA ILE A 293 16.48 12.18 -6.72
C ILE A 293 15.60 13.33 -6.23
N TYR A 294 14.30 13.11 -6.10
CA TYR A 294 13.39 14.11 -5.56
C TYR A 294 12.23 13.50 -4.78
N GLY A 295 11.66 14.29 -3.88
CA GLY A 295 10.47 13.89 -3.13
C GLY A 295 10.01 14.95 -2.14
N GLY A 296 8.77 14.81 -1.69
CA GLY A 296 8.13 15.67 -0.71
C GLY A 296 8.06 15.05 0.68
N SER A 297 8.08 15.86 1.74
CA SER A 297 7.95 15.38 3.14
C SER A 297 9.09 14.38 3.45
N TYR A 298 8.76 13.12 3.71
CA TYR A 298 9.76 12.05 3.86
C TYR A 298 10.61 11.83 2.61
N GLY A 299 10.06 12.01 1.42
CA GLY A 299 10.84 11.98 0.19
C GLY A 299 11.86 13.12 0.10
N GLY A 300 11.57 14.26 0.75
CA GLY A 300 12.52 15.36 0.91
C GLY A 300 13.65 14.97 1.86
N PHE A 301 13.32 14.33 2.99
CA PHE A 301 14.31 13.75 3.90
C PHE A 301 15.19 12.74 3.17
N MET A 302 14.60 11.82 2.42
CA MET A 302 15.33 10.81 1.63
C MET A 302 16.21 11.43 0.56
N THR A 303 15.74 12.52 -0.08
CA THR A 303 16.54 13.28 -1.05
C THR A 303 17.81 13.84 -0.40
N LEU A 304 17.71 14.44 0.80
CA LEU A 304 18.87 14.92 1.54
C LEU A 304 19.80 13.76 1.97
N MET A 305 19.24 12.67 2.48
CA MET A 305 20.00 11.49 2.88
C MET A 305 20.76 10.87 1.70
N GLY A 306 20.14 10.78 0.52
CA GLY A 306 20.80 10.32 -0.69
C GLY A 306 21.96 11.21 -1.12
N LEU A 307 21.79 12.54 -1.06
CA LEU A 307 22.86 13.47 -1.41
C LEU A 307 24.03 13.46 -0.41
N PHE A 308 23.77 13.23 0.87
CA PHE A 308 24.83 13.20 1.90
C PHE A 308 25.53 11.85 2.00
N ASN A 309 24.79 10.75 1.93
CA ASN A 309 25.33 9.41 2.20
C ASN A 309 25.67 8.64 0.93
N GLU A 310 25.03 8.97 -0.19
CA GLU A 310 25.20 8.28 -1.48
C GLU A 310 25.57 9.25 -2.62
N PRO A 311 26.53 10.18 -2.44
CA PRO A 311 26.85 11.23 -3.42
C PRO A 311 27.45 10.69 -4.73
N ASN A 312 27.93 9.45 -4.73
CA ASN A 312 28.40 8.76 -5.93
C ASN A 312 27.26 8.18 -6.77
N VAL A 313 26.07 8.03 -6.18
CA VAL A 313 24.86 7.52 -6.84
C VAL A 313 24.01 8.69 -7.34
N PHE A 314 23.78 9.70 -6.50
CA PHE A 314 22.89 10.82 -6.82
C PHE A 314 23.68 12.09 -7.11
N LYS A 315 23.61 12.54 -8.36
CA LYS A 315 24.31 13.73 -8.86
C LYS A 315 23.65 15.04 -8.45
N SER A 316 22.34 15.02 -8.28
CA SER A 316 21.52 16.18 -7.91
C SER A 316 20.24 15.74 -7.19
N GLY A 317 19.59 16.67 -6.49
CA GLY A 317 18.28 16.38 -5.93
C GLY A 317 17.46 17.61 -5.59
N ALA A 318 16.14 17.39 -5.50
CA ALA A 318 15.15 18.42 -5.16
C ALA A 318 14.33 17.98 -3.93
N ALA A 319 14.75 18.44 -2.75
CA ALA A 319 14.11 18.13 -1.49
C ALA A 319 12.95 19.09 -1.20
N LEU A 320 11.71 18.61 -1.27
CA LEU A 320 10.53 19.45 -1.03
C LEU A 320 10.00 19.23 0.40
N ARG A 321 9.81 20.31 1.17
CA ARG A 321 9.20 20.26 2.52
C ARG A 321 9.84 19.18 3.43
N SER A 322 11.17 19.08 3.39
CA SER A 322 11.91 18.02 4.05
C SER A 322 11.75 18.05 5.56
N VAL A 323 11.67 16.86 6.18
CA VAL A 323 12.03 16.72 7.59
C VAL A 323 13.56 16.82 7.68
N THR A 324 14.08 17.82 8.39
CA THR A 324 15.52 18.05 8.52
C THR A 324 16.04 17.78 9.93
N ASP A 325 15.14 17.71 10.91
CA ASP A 325 15.43 17.36 12.29
C ASP A 325 14.21 16.65 12.90
N TRP A 326 14.41 15.41 13.34
CA TRP A 326 13.35 14.60 13.97
C TRP A 326 12.93 15.13 15.33
N ALA A 327 13.76 15.92 16.02
CA ALA A 327 13.40 16.57 17.28
C ALA A 327 12.27 17.60 17.11
N HIS A 328 12.02 18.06 15.88
CA HIS A 328 10.92 18.96 15.54
C HIS A 328 9.65 18.23 15.05
N TYR A 329 9.63 16.90 15.09
CA TYR A 329 8.52 16.07 14.62
C TYR A 329 7.92 15.25 15.77
N ASN A 330 6.59 15.12 15.77
CA ASN A 330 5.80 14.43 16.81
C ASN A 330 5.47 12.99 16.44
#